data_AF-A0AAD9QAH9-F1
#
_entry.id   AF-A0AAD9QAH9-F1
#
_cell.length_a   1.000
_cell.length_b   1.000
_cell.length_c   1.000
_cell.angle_alpha   90.00
_cell.angle_beta   90.00
_cell.angle_gamma   90.00
#
_symmetry.space_group_name_H-M   'P 1'
#
loop_
_entity.id
_entity.type
_entity.pdbx_description
1 polymer ?
#
loop_
_entity_poly.entity_id
_entity_poly.type
_entity_poly.pdbx_seq_one_letter_code
_entity_poly.pdbx_strand_id
1 'polypeptide(L)'
;MSSAEILVIEPPSNFGVSTWQASMEKGSGGGGWIMPTPFVRAFQVCDIKANPQNWLRSSFIQLKGAKRLEITMAYYCRFALKSCTTHIGLYVYHSDYARVYSDPLKVKYDFVEKIGPEETPLSLMVRAPFVYHGEIVTKARGLYIAVKDEGACIAITNITVGYNYFPEKSRNLIMFPRTIAPLNDTNLVKKIGSCSDKNAVSQEALVGVCLSSGEWNISKNAKCLCQKEELTDKTEKASGGSTEILVIEPPSGKEVSTWQASKGIGSGGAGWVMPTSFVRTFEVCDIKSNPQNWLRSSFIQLKGAKRLEITMAYKMKGCPSFAKDSCKTYIGLYVHHSESKLVDSDPAEDITYDFVEKIKPEGTPLSPDVLTPFIYHGEIVTKARGLYIAIKDEGACIEITNITVGYNYCPERGGNLVIFPRTLAPLNDTTSVREIGNCSDINAESQEALVGVCLSSGEWNISKNAKCLCQKGYELTDGCKGIIIYAR
;
A
#
# COMPACT_ATOMS: atom_id res chain seq x y z
N MET A 1 -12.84 13.50 -9.46
CA MET A 1 -12.72 13.50 -8.00
C MET A 1 -11.27 13.73 -7.69
N SER A 2 -10.98 14.88 -7.11
CA SER A 2 -9.69 15.18 -6.49
C SER A 2 -9.42 14.17 -5.38
N SER A 3 -8.15 13.82 -5.17
CA SER A 3 -7.73 12.99 -4.04
C SER A 3 -6.76 13.79 -3.18
N ALA A 4 -6.89 13.67 -1.86
CA ALA A 4 -5.99 14.31 -0.91
C ALA A 4 -5.01 13.25 -0.36
N GLU A 5 -3.71 13.54 -0.39
CA GLU A 5 -2.70 12.74 0.29
C GLU A 5 -2.45 13.34 1.66
N ILE A 6 -2.76 12.60 2.71
CA ILE A 6 -2.58 13.05 4.08
C ILE A 6 -1.14 12.76 4.52
N LEU A 7 -0.46 13.80 5.00
CA LEU A 7 0.92 13.75 5.48
C LEU A 7 1.01 13.67 7.01
N VAL A 8 0.08 14.31 7.72
CA VAL A 8 0.04 14.35 9.18
C VAL A 8 -1.39 14.16 9.67
N ILE A 9 -1.56 13.32 10.69
CA ILE A 9 -2.80 13.18 11.48
C ILE A 9 -2.39 13.08 12.95
N GLU A 10 -2.65 14.12 13.73
CA GLU A 10 -2.24 14.22 15.13
C GLU A 10 -3.35 14.85 15.98
N PRO A 11 -3.58 14.43 17.23
CA PRO A 11 -3.00 13.29 17.91
C PRO A 11 -3.36 11.95 17.23
N PRO A 12 -2.50 10.91 17.32
CA PRO A 12 -2.74 9.63 16.67
C PRO A 12 -4.03 8.98 17.19
N SER A 13 -4.76 8.30 16.30
CA SER A 13 -6.06 7.67 16.62
C SER A 13 -5.94 6.47 17.58
N ASN A 14 -4.74 5.89 17.72
CA ASN A 14 -4.40 4.72 18.55
C ASN A 14 -3.40 5.09 19.68
N PHE A 15 -2.97 4.12 20.51
CA PHE A 15 -1.92 4.22 21.56
C PHE A 15 -0.51 4.68 21.07
N GLY A 16 -0.39 5.34 19.93
CA GLY A 16 0.86 5.92 19.45
C GLY A 16 1.27 7.13 20.28
N VAL A 17 2.58 7.30 20.45
CA VAL A 17 3.16 8.52 21.03
C VAL A 17 3.14 9.60 19.95
N SER A 18 2.66 10.80 20.29
CA SER A 18 2.69 11.94 19.36
C SER A 18 4.12 12.27 18.95
N THR A 19 4.32 12.57 17.68
CA THR A 19 5.64 12.98 17.15
C THR A 19 5.94 14.46 17.36
N TRP A 20 4.97 15.22 17.87
CA TRP A 20 5.12 16.64 18.16
C TRP A 20 5.93 16.85 19.44
N GLN A 21 6.53 18.02 19.55
CA GLN A 21 7.38 18.40 20.67
C GLN A 21 6.93 19.75 21.21
N ALA A 22 6.70 19.81 22.51
CA ALA A 22 6.46 21.06 23.24
C ALA A 22 7.81 21.71 23.64
N SER A 23 7.83 23.03 23.75
CA SER A 23 8.97 23.76 24.31
C SER A 23 9.20 23.38 25.77
N MET A 24 10.46 23.11 26.15
CA MET A 24 10.82 22.87 27.54
C MET A 24 10.89 24.21 28.27
N GLU A 25 9.86 24.56 29.06
CA GLU A 25 10.03 25.62 30.05
C GLU A 25 10.95 25.11 31.17
N LYS A 26 12.13 25.75 31.28
CA LYS A 26 12.96 25.66 32.49
C LYS A 26 12.18 26.30 33.65
N GLY A 27 11.61 25.48 34.52
CA GLY A 27 11.13 25.91 35.82
C GLY A 27 9.76 25.36 36.17
N SER A 28 9.75 24.53 37.20
CA SER A 28 8.59 24.09 38.00
C SER A 28 7.42 25.08 38.05
N GLY A 29 6.27 24.69 37.47
CA GLY A 29 4.96 25.27 37.81
C GLY A 29 4.08 25.71 36.63
N GLY A 30 3.59 24.75 35.82
CA GLY A 30 2.35 24.86 35.02
C GLY A 30 2.21 26.05 34.07
N GLY A 31 2.73 25.92 32.85
CA GLY A 31 2.49 26.88 31.75
C GLY A 31 2.44 26.23 30.35
N GLY A 32 3.25 25.20 30.08
CA GLY A 32 3.40 24.65 28.73
C GLY A 32 2.28 23.74 28.17
N TRP A 33 2.44 23.39 26.89
CA TRP A 33 1.60 22.40 26.21
C TRP A 33 1.72 21.02 26.86
N ILE A 34 0.57 20.46 27.22
CA ILE A 34 0.39 19.08 27.67
C ILE A 34 0.24 18.20 26.42
N MET A 35 1.14 17.23 26.31
CA MET A 35 1.13 16.27 25.22
C MET A 35 -0.01 15.25 25.37
N PRO A 36 -0.55 14.71 24.27
CA PRO A 36 -1.60 13.69 24.30
C PRO A 36 -1.14 12.46 25.08
N THR A 37 -2.05 11.87 25.85
CA THR A 37 -1.84 10.61 26.57
C THR A 37 -2.85 9.56 26.07
N PRO A 38 -2.67 8.26 26.39
CA PRO A 38 -3.65 7.23 26.04
C PRO A 38 -5.10 7.55 26.50
N PHE A 39 -5.25 8.29 27.59
CA PHE A 39 -6.55 8.65 28.16
C PHE A 39 -7.05 10.01 27.68
N VAL A 40 -6.14 10.92 27.32
CA VAL A 40 -6.44 12.29 26.86
C VAL A 40 -5.84 12.50 25.48
N ARG A 41 -6.64 12.24 24.45
CA ARG A 41 -6.25 12.35 23.03
C ARG A 41 -6.37 13.79 22.52
N ALA A 42 -5.65 14.72 23.15
CA ALA A 42 -5.61 16.11 22.75
C ALA A 42 -4.30 16.77 23.19
N PHE A 43 -3.79 17.71 22.38
CA PHE A 43 -2.80 18.68 22.86
C PHE A 43 -3.52 19.75 23.68
N GLN A 44 -3.07 20.04 24.89
CA GLN A 44 -3.78 20.98 25.76
C GLN A 44 -2.85 22.08 26.25
N VAL A 45 -3.31 23.33 26.26
CA VAL A 45 -2.61 24.44 26.88
C VAL A 45 -3.64 25.34 27.58
N CYS A 46 -3.23 25.96 28.69
CA CYS A 46 -4.03 26.94 29.39
C CYS A 46 -3.11 27.88 30.16
N ASP A 47 -2.43 28.75 29.42
CA ASP A 47 -1.64 29.83 30.01
C ASP A 47 -2.22 31.17 29.57
N ILE A 48 -2.91 31.83 30.50
CA ILE A 48 -3.58 33.13 30.26
C ILE A 48 -2.65 34.32 30.49
N LYS A 49 -1.36 34.09 30.77
CA LYS A 49 -0.38 35.17 30.92
C LYS A 49 -0.23 35.92 29.59
N ALA A 50 0.19 37.18 29.65
CA ALA A 50 0.49 37.97 28.46
C ALA A 50 1.76 37.43 27.77
N ASN A 51 1.63 36.97 26.53
CA ASN A 51 2.70 36.47 25.66
C ASN A 51 3.47 35.25 26.22
N PRO A 52 2.79 34.11 26.46
CA PRO A 52 3.46 32.89 26.87
C PRO A 52 4.39 32.38 25.77
N GLN A 53 5.55 31.84 26.14
CA GLN A 53 6.51 31.26 25.18
C GLN A 53 6.28 29.76 25.01
N ASN A 54 5.01 29.35 24.92
CA ASN A 54 4.62 27.94 24.83
C ASN A 54 4.44 27.56 23.36
N TRP A 55 5.41 26.81 22.84
CA TRP A 55 5.42 26.34 21.47
C TRP A 55 5.17 24.85 21.41
N LEU A 56 4.37 24.43 20.45
CA LEU A 56 4.12 23.04 20.09
C LEU A 56 4.50 22.87 18.62
N ARG A 57 5.44 21.99 18.31
CA ARG A 57 5.99 21.83 16.95
C ARG A 57 5.89 20.40 16.46
N SER A 58 5.53 20.20 15.20
CA SER A 58 5.54 18.91 14.53
C SER A 58 6.95 18.34 14.37
N SER A 59 7.02 17.05 14.03
CA SER A 59 8.20 16.47 13.37
C SER A 59 8.36 17.03 11.95
N PHE A 60 9.48 16.74 11.29
CA PHE A 60 9.74 17.22 9.93
C PHE A 60 8.77 16.59 8.94
N ILE A 61 8.05 17.42 8.18
CA ILE A 61 7.08 16.99 7.17
C ILE A 61 7.75 17.06 5.80
N GLN A 62 8.03 15.91 5.19
CA GLN A 62 8.58 15.80 3.84
C GLN A 62 7.47 15.99 2.80
N LEU A 63 7.61 16.95 1.88
CA LEU A 63 6.49 17.39 1.04
C LEU A 63 6.42 16.77 -0.35
N LYS A 64 7.27 15.79 -0.70
CA LYS A 64 7.29 15.08 -2.01
C LYS A 64 7.14 15.99 -3.27
N GLY A 65 7.45 17.29 -3.18
CA GLY A 65 7.29 18.26 -4.25
C GLY A 65 6.05 19.18 -4.15
N ALA A 66 5.13 18.94 -3.23
CA ALA A 66 3.98 19.80 -2.97
C ALA A 66 4.40 21.19 -2.46
N LYS A 67 3.74 22.23 -2.98
CA LYS A 67 4.00 23.63 -2.64
C LYS A 67 2.83 24.30 -1.91
N ARG A 68 1.66 23.69 -1.98
CA ARG A 68 0.41 24.11 -1.34
C ARG A 68 -0.08 22.95 -0.47
N LEU A 69 -0.37 23.24 0.79
CA LEU A 69 -0.88 22.28 1.75
C LEU A 69 -2.17 22.82 2.35
N GLU A 70 -3.10 21.92 2.61
CA GLU A 70 -4.31 22.20 3.36
C GLU A 70 -4.10 21.69 4.79
N ILE A 71 -4.38 22.56 5.76
CA ILE A 71 -4.38 22.23 7.18
C ILE A 71 -5.79 22.35 7.72
N THR A 72 -6.25 21.30 8.39
CA THR A 72 -7.51 21.30 9.14
C THR A 72 -7.19 21.03 10.60
N MET A 73 -7.69 21.89 11.48
CA MET A 73 -7.48 21.76 12.92
C MET A 73 -8.78 21.84 13.70
N ALA A 74 -9.09 20.80 14.46
CA ALA A 74 -10.25 20.74 15.35
C ALA A 74 -9.83 20.97 16.81
N TYR A 75 -10.48 21.90 17.51
CA TYR A 75 -10.14 22.27 18.88
C TYR A 75 -11.36 22.69 19.73
N TYR A 76 -11.19 22.62 21.05
CA TYR A 76 -12.18 23.04 22.05
C TYR A 76 -11.58 24.06 23.02
N CYS A 77 -12.42 24.91 23.58
CA CYS A 77 -12.06 25.76 24.72
C CYS A 77 -12.11 24.95 26.02
N ARG A 78 -11.11 25.09 26.89
CA ARG A 78 -11.12 24.47 28.22
C ARG A 78 -11.80 25.41 29.22
N PHE A 79 -12.76 24.85 29.97
CA PHE A 79 -13.76 25.52 30.83
C PHE A 79 -13.22 26.21 32.10
N ALA A 80 -12.02 26.78 32.10
CA ALA A 80 -11.42 27.23 33.36
C ALA A 80 -11.86 28.64 33.82
N LEU A 81 -12.09 29.62 32.94
CA LEU A 81 -12.33 31.02 33.37
C LEU A 81 -13.25 31.78 32.41
N LYS A 82 -14.01 32.77 32.93
CA LYS A 82 -14.99 33.63 32.21
C LYS A 82 -14.43 34.44 31.03
N SER A 83 -13.14 34.34 30.75
CA SER A 83 -12.44 35.02 29.67
C SER A 83 -11.46 34.05 29.02
N CYS A 84 -11.96 33.15 28.17
CA CYS A 84 -11.08 32.39 27.30
C CYS A 84 -10.61 33.32 26.18
N THR A 85 -9.34 33.72 26.19
CA THR A 85 -8.70 34.39 25.06
C THR A 85 -8.28 33.32 24.07
N THR A 86 -9.19 32.90 23.21
CA THR A 86 -9.15 31.64 22.44
C THR A 86 -8.14 31.58 21.29
N HIS A 87 -7.15 32.47 21.25
CA HIS A 87 -6.30 32.59 20.08
C HIS A 87 -4.96 31.88 20.26
N ILE A 88 -4.64 31.03 19.29
CA ILE A 88 -3.30 30.48 19.09
C ILE A 88 -2.75 30.99 17.77
N GLY A 89 -1.44 31.18 17.69
CA GLY A 89 -0.78 31.50 16.43
C GLY A 89 -0.33 30.24 15.71
N LEU A 90 -0.67 30.11 14.44
CA LEU A 90 -0.13 29.11 13.54
C LEU A 90 1.11 29.66 12.85
N TYR A 91 2.18 28.87 12.88
CA TYR A 91 3.48 29.23 12.35
C TYR A 91 4.09 28.08 11.56
N VAL A 92 4.99 28.40 10.63
CA VAL A 92 5.67 27.43 9.79
C VAL A 92 7.16 27.72 9.73
N TYR A 93 7.98 26.67 9.75
CA TYR A 93 9.40 26.76 9.47
C TYR A 93 9.74 25.93 8.23
N HIS A 94 10.13 26.60 7.16
CA HIS A 94 10.47 25.99 5.88
C HIS A 94 11.90 25.42 5.92
N SER A 95 12.09 24.16 5.54
CA SER A 95 13.40 23.52 5.53
C SER A 95 13.52 22.47 4.42
N ASP A 96 14.66 22.44 3.73
CA ASP A 96 14.89 21.43 2.69
C ASP A 96 15.32 20.06 3.23
N TYR A 97 15.62 19.98 4.53
CA TYR A 97 16.11 18.78 5.21
C TYR A 97 15.58 18.68 6.64
N ALA A 98 15.50 17.45 7.13
CA ALA A 98 15.19 17.17 8.52
C ALA A 98 16.35 17.67 9.40
N ARG A 99 16.07 18.69 10.22
CA ARG A 99 16.99 19.20 11.25
C ARG A 99 16.61 18.61 12.61
N VAL A 100 17.63 18.13 13.33
CA VAL A 100 17.47 17.66 14.72
C VAL A 100 17.56 18.87 15.65
N TYR A 101 16.44 19.56 15.83
CA TYR A 101 16.30 20.53 16.91
C TYR A 101 15.50 19.91 18.03
N SER A 102 16.07 19.89 19.24
CA SER A 102 15.40 19.38 20.44
C SER A 102 14.43 20.39 21.07
N ASP A 103 14.56 21.68 20.76
CA ASP A 103 13.78 22.76 21.37
C ASP A 103 13.10 23.64 20.31
N PRO A 104 11.76 23.69 20.28
CA PRO A 104 10.98 24.57 19.40
C PRO A 104 11.38 26.05 19.48
N LEU A 105 11.89 26.56 20.60
CA LEU A 105 12.24 27.97 20.78
C LEU A 105 13.46 28.44 19.98
N LYS A 106 14.31 27.51 19.50
CA LYS A 106 15.57 27.85 18.82
C LYS A 106 15.42 28.08 17.31
N VAL A 107 14.20 28.17 16.83
CA VAL A 107 13.87 28.26 15.41
C VAL A 107 13.08 29.55 15.16
N LYS A 108 13.40 30.24 14.07
CA LYS A 108 12.61 31.37 13.59
C LYS A 108 11.50 30.85 12.68
N TYR A 109 10.25 31.01 13.09
CA TYR A 109 9.10 30.61 12.30
C TYR A 109 8.46 31.82 11.60
N ASP A 110 7.86 31.56 10.45
CA ASP A 110 7.03 32.50 9.72
C ASP A 110 5.59 32.39 10.23
N PHE A 111 4.97 33.53 10.50
CA PHE A 111 3.57 33.60 10.93
C PHE A 111 2.64 33.27 9.77
N VAL A 112 1.66 32.40 10.01
CA VAL A 112 0.62 32.06 9.04
C VAL A 112 -0.66 32.81 9.39
N GLU A 113 -1.27 32.46 10.52
CA GLU A 113 -2.58 33.00 10.90
C GLU A 113 -2.82 32.86 12.40
N LYS A 114 -3.69 33.72 12.93
CA LYS A 114 -4.16 33.65 14.31
C LYS A 114 -5.48 32.90 14.33
N ILE A 115 -5.51 31.74 15.00
CA ILE A 115 -6.64 30.83 15.02
C ILE A 115 -7.40 30.99 16.33
N GLY A 116 -8.66 31.38 16.22
CA GLY A 116 -9.63 31.46 17.30
C GLY A 116 -11.00 31.84 16.75
N PRO A 117 -12.10 31.60 17.48
CA PRO A 117 -13.41 32.12 17.12
C PRO A 117 -13.40 33.66 17.12
N GLU A 118 -14.01 34.27 16.09
CA GLU A 118 -14.18 35.73 15.99
C GLU A 118 -15.10 36.30 17.10
N GLU A 119 -16.07 35.51 17.56
CA GLU A 119 -16.98 35.85 18.66
C GLU A 119 -16.92 34.80 19.77
N THR A 120 -16.84 35.25 21.03
CA THR A 120 -16.91 34.33 22.18
C THR A 120 -18.37 33.88 22.37
N PRO A 121 -18.70 32.58 22.23
CA PRO A 121 -20.08 32.15 22.41
C PRO A 121 -20.48 32.34 23.88
N LEU A 122 -21.50 33.15 24.13
CA LEU A 122 -22.13 33.34 25.45
C LEU A 122 -22.80 32.06 26.01
N SER A 123 -22.78 30.94 25.27
CA SER A 123 -23.49 29.70 25.59
C SER A 123 -22.55 28.59 26.09
N LEU A 124 -22.83 28.13 27.31
CA LEU A 124 -22.12 27.09 28.07
C LEU A 124 -22.20 25.66 27.49
N MET A 125 -22.69 25.45 26.26
CA MET A 125 -22.85 24.10 25.68
C MET A 125 -22.56 24.05 24.18
N VAL A 126 -21.32 24.32 23.74
CA VAL A 126 -20.89 23.89 22.40
C VAL A 126 -20.41 22.44 22.51
N ARG A 127 -21.24 21.48 22.08
CA ARG A 127 -20.89 20.04 22.06
C ARG A 127 -19.94 19.66 20.90
N ALA A 128 -19.77 20.53 19.90
CA ALA A 128 -18.96 20.27 18.70
C ALA A 128 -17.61 21.01 18.76
N PRO A 129 -16.53 20.47 18.16
CA PRO A 129 -15.25 21.16 18.08
C PRO A 129 -15.35 22.36 17.13
N PHE A 130 -14.60 23.42 17.42
CA PHE A 130 -14.30 24.44 16.41
C PHE A 130 -13.35 23.83 15.39
N VAL A 131 -13.61 24.05 14.10
CA VAL A 131 -12.78 23.54 13.01
C VAL A 131 -12.23 24.72 12.23
N TYR A 132 -10.91 24.82 12.21
CA TYR A 132 -10.16 25.74 11.36
C TYR A 132 -9.74 25.03 10.08
N HIS A 133 -9.90 25.71 8.95
CA HIS A 133 -9.37 25.31 7.65
C HIS A 133 -8.44 26.42 7.18
N GLY A 134 -7.19 26.06 6.88
CA GLY A 134 -6.18 27.00 6.42
C GLY A 134 -5.32 26.42 5.31
N GLU A 135 -4.53 27.30 4.72
CA GLU A 135 -3.60 26.96 3.66
C GLU A 135 -2.17 27.31 4.06
N ILE A 136 -1.23 26.41 3.78
CA ILE A 136 0.20 26.64 3.98
C ILE A 136 0.90 26.54 2.63
N VAL A 137 1.58 27.62 2.26
CA VAL A 137 2.41 27.68 1.06
C VAL A 137 3.88 27.57 1.44
N THR A 138 4.63 26.75 0.73
CA THR A 138 6.05 26.51 1.01
C THR A 138 6.90 26.50 -0.24
N LYS A 139 8.11 27.05 -0.13
CA LYS A 139 9.12 27.01 -1.21
C LYS A 139 10.15 25.90 -1.00
N ALA A 140 10.26 25.34 0.20
CA ALA A 140 11.21 24.30 0.54
C ALA A 140 10.73 22.88 0.15
N ARG A 141 11.59 21.87 0.34
CA ARG A 141 11.26 20.43 0.16
C ARG A 141 10.50 19.83 1.33
N GLY A 142 10.55 20.47 2.48
CA GLY A 142 9.85 20.09 3.70
C GLY A 142 9.51 21.30 4.57
N LEU A 143 8.82 21.06 5.68
CA LEU A 143 8.58 22.09 6.69
C LEU A 143 8.29 21.49 8.07
N TYR A 144 8.26 22.35 9.06
CA TYR A 144 7.72 22.09 10.39
C TYR A 144 6.54 23.01 10.62
N ILE A 145 5.47 22.48 11.22
CA ILE A 145 4.33 23.28 11.66
C ILE A 145 4.52 23.53 13.15
N ALA A 146 4.27 24.75 13.58
CA ALA A 146 4.32 25.14 14.97
C ALA A 146 3.06 25.90 15.37
N VAL A 147 2.59 25.64 16.57
CA VAL A 147 1.48 26.34 17.21
C VAL A 147 2.03 27.03 18.44
N LYS A 148 1.82 28.34 18.52
CA LYS A 148 2.21 29.14 19.67
C LYS A 148 0.96 29.50 20.46
N ASP A 149 1.06 29.36 21.77
CA ASP A 149 0.09 29.93 22.69
C ASP A 149 0.17 31.48 22.68
N GLU A 150 -0.96 32.17 22.52
CA GLU A 150 -1.06 33.62 22.63
C GLU A 150 -1.99 34.06 23.78
N GLY A 151 -2.12 33.23 24.81
CA GLY A 151 -3.03 33.44 25.94
C GLY A 151 -4.23 32.51 25.92
N ALA A 152 -4.15 31.37 25.24
CA ALA A 152 -5.25 30.47 24.98
C ALA A 152 -5.41 29.38 26.04
N CYS A 153 -6.68 29.03 26.30
CA CYS A 153 -7.05 27.86 27.09
C CYS A 153 -7.80 26.87 26.19
N ILE A 154 -7.05 26.06 25.43
CA ILE A 154 -7.61 25.19 24.39
C ILE A 154 -7.12 23.75 24.46
N ALA A 155 -7.87 22.86 23.82
CA ALA A 155 -7.53 21.47 23.58
C ALA A 155 -7.66 21.16 22.08
N ILE A 156 -6.56 20.89 21.39
CA ILE A 156 -6.53 20.51 19.98
C ILE A 156 -6.70 18.99 19.89
N THR A 157 -7.77 18.54 19.24
CA THR A 157 -8.15 17.13 19.14
C THR A 157 -7.84 16.50 17.79
N ASN A 158 -7.62 17.30 16.75
CA ASN A 158 -7.19 16.81 15.45
C ASN A 158 -6.45 17.93 14.69
N ILE A 159 -5.32 17.60 14.10
CA ILE A 159 -4.53 18.37 13.14
C ILE A 159 -4.30 17.42 11.97
N THR A 160 -4.93 17.72 10.84
CA THR A 160 -4.74 16.99 9.59
C THR A 160 -4.06 17.93 8.60
N VAL A 161 -2.97 17.47 8.00
CA VAL A 161 -2.24 18.22 6.96
C VAL A 161 -2.08 17.32 5.77
N GLY A 162 -2.42 17.84 4.58
CA GLY A 162 -2.29 17.12 3.34
C GLY A 162 -2.11 18.04 2.14
N TYR A 163 -1.95 17.45 0.96
CA TYR A 163 -2.04 18.18 -0.31
C TYR A 163 -2.96 17.45 -1.28
N ASN A 164 -3.54 18.23 -2.18
CA ASN A 164 -4.32 17.69 -3.28
C ASN A 164 -3.40 17.15 -4.38
N TYR A 165 -3.76 15.97 -4.86
CA TYR A 165 -3.10 15.36 -6.01
C TYR A 165 -4.13 14.73 -6.93
N PHE A 166 -3.65 14.48 -8.15
CA PHE A 166 -4.37 13.80 -9.19
C PHE A 166 -3.93 12.34 -9.20
N PRO A 167 -4.84 11.39 -8.89
CA PRO A 167 -4.52 9.99 -9.05
C PRO A 167 -4.27 9.67 -10.53
N GLU A 168 -3.52 8.59 -10.77
CA GLU A 168 -3.38 8.05 -12.12
C GLU A 168 -4.76 7.69 -12.64
N LYS A 169 -5.14 8.27 -13.78
CA LYS A 169 -6.51 8.16 -14.30
C LYS A 169 -6.48 7.76 -15.76
N SER A 170 -7.23 6.70 -16.09
CA SER A 170 -7.54 6.28 -17.45
C SER A 170 -8.94 6.78 -17.83
N ARG A 171 -9.04 7.51 -18.95
CA ARG A 171 -10.33 7.82 -19.58
C ARG A 171 -10.11 7.96 -21.08
N ASN A 172 -10.94 7.30 -21.89
CA ASN A 172 -10.87 7.35 -23.36
C ASN A 172 -9.47 7.02 -23.92
N LEU A 173 -8.84 5.96 -23.42
CA LEU A 173 -7.48 5.52 -23.79
C LEU A 173 -6.36 6.51 -23.48
N ILE A 174 -6.61 7.55 -22.68
CA ILE A 174 -5.58 8.51 -22.26
C ILE A 174 -5.20 8.23 -20.82
N MET A 175 -3.90 8.10 -20.57
CA MET A 175 -3.29 7.99 -19.26
C MET A 175 -2.55 9.29 -18.91
N PHE A 176 -2.86 9.85 -17.75
CA PHE A 176 -2.07 10.92 -17.15
C PHE A 176 -1.35 10.41 -15.90
N PRO A 177 -0.05 10.72 -15.73
CA PRO A 177 0.70 10.31 -14.56
C PRO A 177 0.17 11.00 -13.30
N ARG A 178 0.36 10.36 -12.15
CA ARG A 178 0.08 10.97 -10.84
C ARG A 178 0.77 12.32 -10.74
N THR A 179 0.01 13.38 -10.46
CA THR A 179 0.49 14.76 -10.51
C THR A 179 0.03 15.53 -9.28
N ILE A 180 0.94 16.28 -8.65
CA ILE A 180 0.61 17.14 -7.51
C ILE A 180 -0.03 18.44 -8.04
N ALA A 181 -1.07 18.93 -7.37
CA ALA A 181 -1.74 20.17 -7.77
C ALA A 181 -0.78 21.38 -7.71
N PRO A 182 -0.86 22.33 -8.67
CA PRO A 182 -0.06 23.54 -8.64
C PRO A 182 -0.46 24.47 -7.49
N LEU A 183 0.44 25.40 -7.16
CA LEU A 183 0.22 26.42 -6.13
C LEU A 183 -0.98 27.31 -6.46
N ASN A 184 -1.13 27.71 -7.72
CA ASN A 184 -2.19 28.60 -8.19
C ASN A 184 -2.49 28.37 -9.67
N ASP A 185 -3.63 28.88 -10.12
CA ASP A 185 -4.08 28.74 -11.52
C ASP A 185 -3.33 29.66 -12.50
N THR A 186 -2.33 30.41 -12.03
CA THR A 186 -1.43 31.18 -12.90
C THR A 186 -0.23 30.37 -13.39
N ASN A 187 0.17 29.32 -12.65
CA ASN A 187 1.30 28.44 -12.97
C ASN A 187 0.81 27.00 -13.21
N LEU A 188 -0.10 26.85 -14.15
CA LEU A 188 -0.74 25.57 -14.44
C LEU A 188 0.28 24.52 -14.90
N VAL A 189 0.25 23.35 -14.25
CA VAL A 189 1.12 22.24 -14.62
C VAL A 189 0.49 21.51 -15.79
N LYS A 190 1.07 21.71 -16.98
CA LYS A 190 0.73 20.92 -18.16
C LYS A 190 1.39 19.55 -18.06
N LYS A 191 0.62 18.49 -18.22
CA LYS A 191 1.14 17.13 -18.37
C LYS A 191 0.74 16.59 -19.73
N ILE A 192 1.71 15.98 -20.37
CA ILE A 192 1.50 15.22 -21.59
C ILE A 192 1.06 13.85 -21.14
N GLY A 193 -0.17 13.48 -21.47
CA GLY A 193 -0.68 12.14 -21.32
C GLY A 193 -0.14 11.25 -22.42
N SER A 194 -0.16 9.95 -22.19
CA SER A 194 0.11 8.95 -23.22
C SER A 194 -1.16 8.20 -23.55
N CYS A 195 -1.21 7.62 -24.75
CA CYS A 195 -2.23 6.62 -25.01
C CYS A 195 -1.92 5.39 -24.15
N SER A 196 -2.95 4.85 -23.49
CA SER A 196 -2.84 3.64 -22.67
C SER A 196 -2.56 2.40 -23.51
N ASP A 197 -2.89 2.48 -24.80
CA ASP A 197 -2.66 1.46 -25.81
C ASP A 197 -1.44 1.84 -26.67
N LYS A 198 -0.54 0.88 -26.92
CA LYS A 198 0.68 1.06 -27.73
C LYS A 198 0.37 1.30 -29.21
N ASN A 199 -0.79 0.87 -29.69
CA ASN A 199 -1.23 0.99 -31.08
C ASN A 199 -2.11 2.23 -31.30
N ALA A 200 -2.41 2.97 -30.23
CA ALA A 200 -3.15 4.21 -30.30
C ALA A 200 -2.20 5.40 -30.37
N VAL A 201 -2.37 6.19 -31.43
CA VAL A 201 -1.62 7.42 -31.66
C VAL A 201 -2.59 8.58 -31.52
N SER A 202 -2.20 9.58 -30.75
CA SER A 202 -2.95 10.83 -30.69
C SER A 202 -2.50 11.74 -31.85
N GLN A 203 -3.45 12.27 -32.62
CA GLN A 203 -3.15 13.22 -33.70
C GLN A 203 -2.79 14.61 -33.15
N GLU A 204 -3.28 14.95 -31.95
CA GLU A 204 -2.95 16.18 -31.24
C GLU A 204 -2.21 15.87 -29.93
N ALA A 205 -1.48 16.84 -29.36
CA ALA A 205 -0.85 16.64 -28.07
C ALA A 205 -1.92 16.42 -26.96
N LEU A 206 -1.83 15.30 -26.25
CA LEU A 206 -2.71 14.97 -25.11
C LEU A 206 -2.33 15.82 -23.90
N VAL A 207 -2.66 17.11 -23.94
CA VAL A 207 -2.31 18.04 -22.87
C VAL A 207 -3.46 18.09 -21.87
N GLY A 208 -3.17 17.61 -20.66
CA GLY A 208 -3.99 17.84 -19.48
C GLY A 208 -3.42 19.01 -18.70
N VAL A 209 -4.29 19.93 -18.29
CA VAL A 209 -3.93 21.06 -17.45
C VAL A 209 -4.46 20.80 -16.04
N CYS A 210 -3.53 20.68 -15.11
CA CYS A 210 -3.78 20.44 -13.70
C CYS A 210 -4.15 21.77 -13.03
N LEU A 211 -5.38 21.89 -12.50
CA LEU A 211 -5.84 23.07 -11.76
C LEU A 211 -5.46 22.99 -10.27
N SER A 212 -5.29 24.14 -9.62
CA SER A 212 -4.99 24.23 -8.18
C SER A 212 -6.11 23.69 -7.28
N SER A 213 -7.33 23.56 -7.82
CA SER A 213 -8.50 22.94 -7.16
C SER A 213 -8.45 21.40 -7.10
N GLY A 214 -7.52 20.75 -7.80
CA GLY A 214 -7.53 19.28 -7.91
C GLY A 214 -8.45 18.75 -9.02
N GLU A 215 -8.84 19.58 -10.00
CA GLU A 215 -9.54 19.17 -11.22
C GLU A 215 -8.66 19.20 -12.49
N TRP A 216 -8.87 18.20 -13.37
CA TRP A 216 -8.18 18.10 -14.66
C TRP A 216 -8.97 18.86 -15.72
N ASN A 217 -8.36 19.86 -16.33
CA ASN A 217 -8.86 20.46 -17.55
C ASN A 217 -8.16 19.82 -18.76
N ILE A 218 -8.83 18.87 -19.40
CA ILE A 218 -8.32 18.13 -20.56
C ILE A 218 -8.88 18.78 -21.83
N SER A 219 -8.02 18.99 -22.83
CA SER A 219 -8.47 19.49 -24.15
C SER A 219 -9.61 18.62 -24.70
N LYS A 220 -10.69 19.25 -25.17
CA LYS A 220 -11.86 18.54 -25.73
C LYS A 220 -11.51 17.69 -26.96
N ASN A 221 -10.41 18.00 -27.63
CA ASN A 221 -9.92 17.30 -28.81
C ASN A 221 -8.90 16.20 -28.49
N ALA A 222 -8.42 16.09 -27.25
CA ALA A 222 -7.49 15.06 -26.83
C ALA A 222 -8.16 13.67 -26.97
N LYS A 223 -7.75 12.92 -28.00
CA LYS A 223 -8.25 11.59 -28.31
C LYS A 223 -7.11 10.73 -28.84
N CYS A 224 -6.98 9.53 -28.29
CA CYS A 224 -6.11 8.49 -28.82
C CYS A 224 -6.87 7.70 -29.90
N LEU A 225 -6.29 7.59 -31.09
CA LEU A 225 -6.88 6.87 -32.22
C LEU A 225 -5.96 5.71 -32.62
N CYS A 226 -6.49 4.50 -32.70
CA CYS A 226 -5.71 3.34 -33.13
C CYS A 226 -5.32 3.48 -34.61
N GLN A 227 -4.03 3.32 -34.91
CA GLN A 227 -3.57 3.24 -36.31
C GLN A 227 -3.85 1.85 -36.87
N LYS A 228 -4.24 1.82 -38.14
CA LYS A 228 -4.49 0.58 -38.89
C LYS A 228 -3.13 0.06 -39.37
N GLU A 229 -2.51 -0.86 -38.63
CA GLU A 229 -1.24 -1.47 -39.04
C GLU A 229 -1.46 -2.63 -40.03
N GLU A 230 -0.62 -2.64 -41.06
CA GLU A 230 -0.53 -3.67 -42.10
C GLU A 230 0.01 -4.99 -41.52
N LEU A 231 -0.54 -6.08 -42.05
CA LEU A 231 -0.28 -7.47 -41.65
C LEU A 231 1.21 -7.81 -41.63
N THR A 232 1.71 -8.20 -40.45
CA THR A 232 2.69 -9.28 -40.35
C THR A 232 2.30 -10.30 -39.27
N ASP A 233 2.56 -11.56 -39.60
CA ASP A 233 2.10 -12.77 -38.95
C ASP A 233 2.85 -13.06 -37.63
N LYS A 234 2.36 -12.50 -36.52
CA LYS A 234 2.86 -12.77 -35.16
C LYS A 234 1.74 -12.74 -34.15
N THR A 235 1.32 -13.90 -33.63
CA THR A 235 0.37 -14.04 -32.51
C THR A 235 0.55 -12.96 -31.44
N GLU A 236 -0.55 -12.29 -31.05
CA GLU A 236 -0.51 -11.26 -30.01
C GLU A 236 -0.54 -11.92 -28.63
N LYS A 237 0.52 -11.71 -27.85
CA LYS A 237 0.58 -12.08 -26.44
C LYS A 237 -0.09 -10.94 -25.65
N ALA A 238 -1.28 -11.18 -25.09
CA ALA A 238 -1.95 -10.19 -24.26
C ALA A 238 -1.16 -9.93 -22.96
N SER A 239 -1.09 -8.66 -22.54
CA SER A 239 -0.18 -8.20 -21.47
C SER A 239 -0.52 -8.73 -20.07
N GLY A 240 0.46 -9.36 -19.42
CA GLY A 240 0.59 -9.47 -17.97
C GLY A 240 -0.29 -10.55 -17.34
N GLY A 241 0.31 -11.70 -17.01
CA GLY A 241 -0.34 -12.77 -16.28
C GLY A 241 -1.01 -12.29 -14.99
N SER A 242 -2.21 -12.80 -14.69
CA SER A 242 -2.93 -12.47 -13.46
C SER A 242 -2.67 -13.51 -12.37
N THR A 243 -2.40 -13.05 -11.14
CA THR A 243 -2.15 -13.90 -9.97
C THR A 243 -3.16 -13.58 -8.87
N GLU A 244 -3.78 -14.59 -8.27
CA GLU A 244 -4.59 -14.44 -7.06
C GLU A 244 -3.76 -14.87 -5.85
N ILE A 245 -3.58 -13.96 -4.90
CA ILE A 245 -2.81 -14.23 -3.68
C ILE A 245 -3.71 -14.92 -2.65
N LEU A 246 -3.23 -16.03 -2.11
CA LEU A 246 -3.90 -16.82 -1.07
C LEU A 246 -3.29 -16.61 0.32
N VAL A 247 -1.98 -16.35 0.39
CA VAL A 247 -1.25 -16.18 1.65
C VAL A 247 -0.33 -14.97 1.54
N ILE A 248 -0.32 -14.14 2.59
CA ILE A 248 0.68 -13.09 2.83
C ILE A 248 1.06 -13.16 4.29
N GLU A 249 2.28 -13.61 4.58
CA GLU A 249 2.75 -13.85 5.95
C GLU A 249 4.18 -13.31 6.14
N PRO A 250 4.50 -12.67 7.27
CA PRO A 250 3.57 -12.20 8.31
C PRO A 250 2.53 -11.19 7.75
N PRO A 251 1.31 -11.12 8.32
CA PRO A 251 0.26 -10.26 7.77
C PRO A 251 0.61 -8.78 7.89
N SER A 252 0.06 -7.99 6.98
CA SER A 252 0.21 -6.53 7.00
C SER A 252 -0.67 -5.91 8.10
N GLY A 253 -0.16 -4.94 8.86
CA GLY A 253 -0.95 -4.27 9.90
C GLY A 253 -1.01 -5.03 11.24
N LYS A 254 -2.01 -4.80 12.09
CA LYS A 254 -2.02 -5.33 13.49
C LYS A 254 -2.47 -6.79 13.61
N GLU A 255 -2.63 -7.50 12.50
CA GLU A 255 -3.06 -8.90 12.48
C GLU A 255 -1.95 -9.82 12.99
N VAL A 256 -2.35 -10.94 13.58
CA VAL A 256 -1.45 -11.98 14.11
C VAL A 256 -1.32 -13.07 13.06
N SER A 257 -0.13 -13.65 12.92
CA SER A 257 0.12 -14.77 12.02
C SER A 257 -0.81 -15.95 12.32
N THR A 258 -1.32 -16.60 11.28
CA THR A 258 -2.12 -17.83 11.42
C THR A 258 -1.27 -19.10 11.37
N TRP A 259 0.03 -18.96 11.17
CA TRP A 259 0.97 -20.08 11.14
C TRP A 259 1.25 -20.59 12.55
N GLN A 260 1.73 -21.82 12.64
CA GLN A 260 2.00 -22.51 13.89
C GLN A 260 3.41 -23.09 13.87
N ALA A 261 4.16 -22.89 14.95
CA ALA A 261 5.45 -23.53 15.18
C ALA A 261 5.27 -24.82 15.99
N SER A 262 6.09 -25.84 15.73
CA SER A 262 6.17 -27.03 16.57
C SER A 262 6.63 -26.67 17.98
N LYS A 263 6.04 -27.30 19.00
CA LYS A 263 6.54 -27.18 20.37
C LYS A 263 7.93 -27.80 20.44
N GLY A 264 8.85 -27.10 21.09
CA GLY A 264 10.20 -27.61 21.29
C GLY A 264 10.16 -28.97 22.00
N ILE A 265 10.83 -29.97 21.43
CA ILE A 265 11.02 -31.27 22.09
C ILE A 265 12.05 -31.05 23.21
N GLY A 266 11.57 -30.62 24.37
CA GLY A 266 12.37 -30.29 25.55
C GLY A 266 12.20 -28.83 26.00
N SER A 267 11.89 -28.66 27.28
CA SER A 267 11.66 -27.39 27.97
C SER A 267 12.93 -26.51 27.99
N GLY A 268 13.14 -25.69 26.95
CA GLY A 268 14.30 -24.79 26.92
C GLY A 268 14.50 -23.90 25.68
N GLY A 269 13.43 -23.49 24.98
CA GLY A 269 13.51 -22.38 24.00
C GLY A 269 14.15 -22.68 22.64
N ALA A 270 14.03 -23.90 22.12
CA ALA A 270 14.37 -24.26 20.74
C ALA A 270 13.11 -24.26 19.86
N GLY A 271 13.16 -23.62 18.69
CA GLY A 271 12.03 -23.56 17.74
C GLY A 271 11.90 -22.22 17.02
N TRP A 272 10.90 -22.14 16.13
CA TRP A 272 10.54 -20.90 15.46
C TRP A 272 9.93 -19.90 16.43
N VAL A 273 10.46 -18.69 16.44
CA VAL A 273 9.88 -17.51 17.07
C VAL A 273 8.84 -16.93 16.12
N MET A 274 7.60 -16.84 16.61
CA MET A 274 6.48 -16.35 15.83
C MET A 274 6.47 -14.81 15.76
N PRO A 275 5.98 -14.21 14.66
CA PRO A 275 5.81 -12.77 14.53
C PRO A 275 4.94 -12.19 15.64
N THR A 276 5.31 -11.00 16.10
CA THR A 276 4.56 -10.20 17.07
C THR A 276 4.14 -8.86 16.47
N SER A 277 3.40 -8.06 17.23
CA SER A 277 3.01 -6.70 16.81
C SER A 277 4.20 -5.74 16.61
N PHE A 278 5.36 -6.06 17.18
CA PHE A 278 6.59 -5.26 17.10
C PHE A 278 7.65 -5.86 16.17
N VAL A 279 7.69 -7.19 16.04
CA VAL A 279 8.67 -7.93 15.23
C VAL A 279 7.91 -8.77 14.20
N ARG A 280 8.02 -8.41 12.92
CA ARG A 280 7.23 -9.00 11.82
C ARG A 280 8.05 -10.01 11.02
N THR A 281 8.63 -10.97 11.72
CA THR A 281 9.53 -11.97 11.14
C THR A 281 9.30 -13.31 11.82
N PHE A 282 9.36 -14.40 11.05
CA PHE A 282 9.57 -15.72 11.63
C PHE A 282 11.06 -15.92 11.81
N GLU A 283 11.50 -16.24 13.02
CA GLU A 283 12.94 -16.31 13.32
C GLU A 283 13.30 -17.65 13.92
N VAL A 284 14.42 -18.23 13.50
CA VAL A 284 14.99 -19.41 14.14
C VAL A 284 16.50 -19.34 14.04
N CYS A 285 17.20 -19.74 15.10
CA CYS A 285 18.65 -19.85 15.14
C CYS A 285 19.05 -20.96 16.10
N ASP A 286 18.61 -22.18 15.79
CA ASP A 286 18.89 -23.38 16.58
C ASP A 286 19.97 -24.21 15.90
N ILE A 287 21.24 -23.87 16.12
CA ILE A 287 22.38 -24.56 15.50
C ILE A 287 22.79 -25.85 16.22
N LYS A 288 21.90 -26.42 17.06
CA LYS A 288 22.12 -27.72 17.72
C LYS A 288 22.19 -28.84 16.69
N SER A 289 22.61 -30.03 17.12
CA SER A 289 22.73 -31.17 16.21
C SER A 289 21.34 -31.64 15.75
N ASN A 290 21.01 -31.34 14.49
CA ASN A 290 19.81 -31.80 13.78
C ASN A 290 18.47 -31.53 14.50
N PRO A 291 18.17 -30.27 14.86
CA PRO A 291 16.84 -29.93 15.35
C PRO A 291 15.77 -30.24 14.29
N GLN A 292 14.52 -30.36 14.73
CA GLN A 292 13.38 -30.56 13.84
C GLN A 292 12.33 -29.49 14.11
N ASN A 293 12.69 -28.25 13.79
CA ASN A 293 11.87 -27.08 14.06
C ASN A 293 10.92 -26.88 12.87
N TRP A 294 9.65 -27.22 13.06
CA TRP A 294 8.63 -27.10 12.03
C TRP A 294 7.84 -25.80 12.19
N LEU A 295 7.57 -25.14 11.07
CA LEU A 295 6.70 -23.98 10.96
C LEU A 295 5.67 -24.28 9.87
N ARG A 296 4.39 -24.35 10.21
CA ARG A 296 3.30 -24.75 9.31
C ARG A 296 2.29 -23.64 9.12
N SER A 297 1.81 -23.45 7.89
CA SER A 297 0.71 -22.54 7.57
C SER A 297 -0.63 -22.99 8.18
N SER A 298 -1.63 -22.11 8.17
CA SER A 298 -3.02 -22.54 8.23
C SER A 298 -3.43 -23.27 6.94
N PHE A 299 -4.60 -23.92 6.94
CA PHE A 299 -5.12 -24.59 5.74
C PHE A 299 -5.34 -23.62 4.58
N ILE A 300 -4.73 -23.91 3.43
CA ILE A 300 -4.85 -23.10 2.21
C ILE A 300 -5.86 -23.78 1.29
N GLN A 301 -7.00 -23.13 1.06
CA GLN A 301 -8.01 -23.60 0.11
C GLN A 301 -7.60 -23.22 -1.32
N LEU A 302 -7.41 -24.22 -2.19
CA LEU A 302 -6.76 -24.01 -3.49
C LEU A 302 -7.72 -23.61 -4.61
N LYS A 303 -9.04 -23.61 -4.35
CA LYS A 303 -10.09 -23.25 -5.31
C LYS A 303 -9.96 -23.95 -6.68
N GLY A 304 -9.33 -25.12 -6.73
CA GLY A 304 -9.09 -25.91 -7.95
C GLY A 304 -7.76 -25.65 -8.67
N ALA A 305 -6.94 -24.69 -8.20
CA ALA A 305 -5.65 -24.37 -8.80
C ALA A 305 -4.70 -25.58 -8.80
N LYS A 306 -3.99 -25.78 -9.91
CA LYS A 306 -3.09 -26.94 -10.14
C LYS A 306 -1.64 -26.67 -9.73
N ARG A 307 -1.26 -25.40 -9.68
CA ARG A 307 0.06 -24.90 -9.31
C ARG A 307 -0.09 -23.66 -8.44
N LEU A 308 0.75 -23.58 -7.41
CA LEU A 308 0.97 -22.36 -6.65
C LEU A 308 2.38 -21.83 -6.93
N GLU A 309 2.49 -20.51 -6.96
CA GLU A 309 3.74 -19.77 -6.94
C GLU A 309 4.01 -19.33 -5.49
N ILE A 310 5.19 -19.63 -4.98
CA ILE A 310 5.66 -19.17 -3.67
C ILE A 310 6.82 -18.20 -3.86
N THR A 311 6.72 -17.02 -3.25
CA THR A 311 7.81 -16.06 -3.14
C THR A 311 8.11 -15.83 -1.66
N MET A 312 9.38 -15.97 -1.26
CA MET A 312 9.79 -15.81 0.12
C MET A 312 11.00 -14.86 0.22
N ALA A 313 10.85 -13.77 0.96
CA ALA A 313 11.94 -12.88 1.31
C ALA A 313 12.47 -13.22 2.71
N TYR A 314 13.75 -13.52 2.82
CA TYR A 314 14.38 -13.97 4.06
C TYR A 314 15.79 -13.42 4.22
N LYS A 315 16.34 -13.51 5.43
CA LYS A 315 17.74 -13.21 5.73
C LYS A 315 18.40 -14.40 6.40
N MET A 316 19.66 -14.66 6.11
CA MET A 316 20.37 -15.83 6.63
C MET A 316 21.80 -15.47 7.06
N LYS A 317 22.28 -16.09 8.15
CA LYS A 317 23.67 -16.04 8.60
C LYS A 317 24.46 -17.25 8.09
N GLY A 318 25.77 -17.08 7.98
CA GLY A 318 26.70 -18.17 7.73
C GLY A 318 26.90 -19.06 8.96
N CYS A 319 27.49 -20.24 8.76
CA CYS A 319 27.77 -21.14 9.88
C CYS A 319 29.06 -20.74 10.60
N PRO A 320 29.04 -20.58 11.94
CA PRO A 320 30.25 -20.29 12.69
C PRO A 320 31.20 -21.50 12.68
N SER A 321 32.50 -21.21 12.84
CA SER A 321 33.56 -22.22 12.72
C SER A 321 33.43 -23.38 13.73
N PHE A 322 32.86 -23.14 14.90
CA PHE A 322 32.67 -24.14 15.97
C PHE A 322 31.46 -25.07 15.76
N ALA A 323 30.56 -24.76 14.82
CA ALA A 323 29.31 -25.49 14.60
C ALA A 323 29.18 -26.05 13.18
N LYS A 324 30.30 -26.34 12.50
CA LYS A 324 30.30 -26.74 11.08
C LYS A 324 29.42 -27.96 10.77
N ASP A 325 29.33 -28.92 11.69
CA ASP A 325 28.62 -30.18 11.45
C ASP A 325 27.12 -30.08 11.76
N SER A 326 26.75 -29.24 12.73
CA SER A 326 25.37 -29.05 13.17
C SER A 326 24.66 -27.91 12.43
N CYS A 327 25.36 -26.81 12.15
CA CYS A 327 24.78 -25.66 11.46
C CYS A 327 24.53 -25.94 9.98
N LYS A 328 23.43 -25.41 9.45
CA LYS A 328 23.02 -25.49 8.05
C LYS A 328 22.80 -24.08 7.48
N THR A 329 23.10 -23.91 6.20
CA THR A 329 22.83 -22.68 5.44
C THR A 329 21.68 -22.90 4.46
N TYR A 330 20.67 -23.66 4.89
CA TYR A 330 19.46 -23.96 4.13
C TYR A 330 18.30 -24.26 5.06
N ILE A 331 17.09 -24.13 4.54
CA ILE A 331 15.85 -24.63 5.16
C ILE A 331 15.13 -25.55 4.18
N GLY A 332 14.31 -26.47 4.68
CA GLY A 332 13.51 -27.35 3.84
C GLY A 332 12.10 -26.81 3.64
N LEU A 333 11.62 -26.81 2.40
CA LEU A 333 10.22 -26.53 2.05
C LEU A 333 9.48 -27.86 1.86
N TYR A 334 8.33 -27.97 2.50
CA TYR A 334 7.51 -29.16 2.53
C TYR A 334 6.03 -28.79 2.36
N VAL A 335 5.21 -29.76 1.96
CA VAL A 335 3.77 -29.59 1.82
C VAL A 335 3.00 -30.80 2.34
N HIS A 336 1.81 -30.57 2.88
CA HIS A 336 0.85 -31.63 3.18
C HIS A 336 -0.46 -31.34 2.46
N HIS A 337 -0.78 -32.13 1.44
CA HIS A 337 -2.04 -32.01 0.70
C HIS A 337 -3.17 -32.67 1.50
N SER A 338 -4.30 -31.96 1.64
CA SER A 338 -5.45 -32.46 2.38
C SER A 338 -6.77 -32.04 1.72
N GLU A 339 -7.77 -32.91 1.81
CA GLU A 339 -9.14 -32.63 1.36
C GLU A 339 -9.91 -31.74 2.35
N SER A 340 -9.47 -31.66 3.60
CA SER A 340 -10.12 -30.92 4.69
C SER A 340 -9.12 -30.28 5.65
N LYS A 341 -9.65 -29.39 6.51
CA LYS A 341 -8.87 -28.82 7.62
C LYS A 341 -8.49 -29.93 8.61
N LEU A 342 -7.23 -29.92 9.04
CA LEU A 342 -6.73 -30.77 10.10
C LEU A 342 -7.26 -30.23 11.42
N VAL A 343 -7.38 -31.12 12.40
CA VAL A 343 -7.55 -30.70 13.80
C VAL A 343 -6.25 -30.00 14.21
N ASP A 344 -6.36 -28.91 14.97
CA ASP A 344 -5.19 -28.17 15.46
C ASP A 344 -4.29 -29.11 16.28
N SER A 345 -3.25 -29.62 15.62
CA SER A 345 -2.20 -30.46 16.17
C SER A 345 -0.86 -29.77 16.05
N ASP A 346 0.10 -30.20 16.87
CA ASP A 346 1.48 -29.76 16.74
C ASP A 346 2.00 -30.05 15.32
N PRO A 347 2.63 -29.06 14.65
CA PRO A 347 3.22 -29.27 13.33
C PRO A 347 4.17 -30.48 13.21
N ALA A 348 4.81 -30.91 14.30
CA ALA A 348 5.72 -32.05 14.31
C ALA A 348 5.02 -33.41 14.55
N GLU A 349 3.75 -33.43 14.95
CA GLU A 349 3.03 -34.64 15.34
C GLU A 349 1.95 -35.02 14.33
N ASP A 350 1.76 -36.33 14.13
CA ASP A 350 0.64 -36.95 13.40
C ASP A 350 0.42 -36.49 11.95
N ILE A 351 1.43 -35.89 11.31
CA ILE A 351 1.34 -35.38 9.94
C ILE A 351 2.61 -35.74 9.15
N THR A 352 2.41 -36.33 7.98
CA THR A 352 3.48 -36.57 7.01
C THR A 352 3.50 -35.44 5.98
N TYR A 353 4.64 -34.78 5.83
CA TYR A 353 4.84 -33.78 4.79
C TYR A 353 5.68 -34.33 3.63
N ASP A 354 5.24 -34.05 2.41
CA ASP A 354 5.99 -34.28 1.18
C ASP A 354 7.11 -33.23 1.07
N PHE A 355 8.33 -33.68 0.79
CA PHE A 355 9.46 -32.80 0.50
C PHE A 355 9.27 -32.11 -0.85
N VAL A 356 9.44 -30.79 -0.88
CA VAL A 356 9.48 -30.00 -2.12
C VAL A 356 10.93 -29.77 -2.50
N GLU A 357 11.67 -28.97 -1.71
CA GLU A 357 13.06 -28.65 -1.98
C GLU A 357 13.82 -28.08 -0.77
N LYS A 358 15.14 -27.90 -0.94
CA LYS A 358 16.00 -27.21 0.01
C LYS A 358 16.29 -25.79 -0.48
N ILE A 359 15.77 -24.80 0.23
CA ILE A 359 15.98 -23.38 -0.07
C ILE A 359 17.36 -22.98 0.45
N LYS A 360 18.21 -22.52 -0.47
CA LYS A 360 19.60 -22.09 -0.22
C LYS A 360 19.81 -20.67 -0.75
N PRO A 361 20.64 -19.85 -0.09
CA PRO A 361 21.01 -18.55 -0.62
C PRO A 361 21.93 -18.68 -1.85
N GLU A 362 21.66 -17.87 -2.86
CA GLU A 362 22.43 -17.84 -4.11
C GLU A 362 23.41 -16.64 -4.15
N GLY A 363 24.55 -16.84 -4.84
CA GLY A 363 25.45 -15.76 -5.28
C GLY A 363 26.31 -15.06 -4.22
N THR A 364 25.94 -15.07 -2.93
CA THR A 364 26.66 -14.32 -1.88
C THR A 364 27.23 -15.24 -0.80
N PRO A 365 28.55 -15.18 -0.50
CA PRO A 365 29.12 -15.87 0.65
C PRO A 365 28.51 -15.36 1.95
N LEU A 366 28.08 -16.29 2.81
CA LEU A 366 27.50 -15.94 4.11
C LEU A 366 28.58 -15.76 5.17
N SER A 367 28.43 -14.73 5.99
CA SER A 367 29.23 -14.53 7.19
C SER A 367 28.44 -14.94 8.44
N PRO A 368 29.06 -15.57 9.45
CA PRO A 368 28.36 -15.93 10.70
C PRO A 368 27.79 -14.73 11.47
N ASP A 369 28.39 -13.55 11.33
CA ASP A 369 28.02 -12.37 12.11
C ASP A 369 27.01 -11.46 11.40
N VAL A 370 26.77 -11.69 10.10
CA VAL A 370 25.96 -10.80 9.25
C VAL A 370 24.73 -11.52 8.72
N LEU A 371 23.56 -10.92 8.92
CA LEU A 371 22.31 -11.34 8.29
C LEU A 371 22.24 -10.77 6.88
N THR A 372 22.33 -11.63 5.88
CA THR A 372 22.28 -11.25 4.46
C THR A 372 20.89 -11.53 3.88
N PRO A 373 20.25 -10.57 3.18
CA PRO A 373 18.91 -10.73 2.60
C PRO A 373 18.93 -11.49 1.26
N PHE A 374 17.88 -12.28 1.03
CA PHE A 374 17.66 -13.08 -0.17
C PHE A 374 16.16 -13.14 -0.51
N ILE A 375 15.87 -13.48 -1.77
CA ILE A 375 14.52 -13.75 -2.26
C ILE A 375 14.54 -15.11 -2.93
N TYR A 376 13.60 -15.96 -2.54
CA TYR A 376 13.35 -17.27 -3.13
C TYR A 376 12.05 -17.23 -3.93
N HIS A 377 12.06 -17.88 -5.09
CA HIS A 377 10.89 -18.14 -5.92
C HIS A 377 10.80 -19.65 -6.17
N GLY A 378 9.63 -20.23 -5.99
CA GLY A 378 9.41 -21.65 -6.25
C GLY A 378 7.97 -21.98 -6.62
N GLU A 379 7.76 -23.22 -7.03
CA GLU A 379 6.48 -23.73 -7.51
C GLU A 379 6.02 -24.94 -6.68
N ILE A 380 4.72 -25.00 -6.35
CA ILE A 380 4.12 -26.12 -5.63
C ILE A 380 2.99 -26.72 -6.48
N VAL A 381 3.14 -27.97 -6.87
CA VAL A 381 2.08 -28.73 -7.56
C VAL A 381 1.03 -29.20 -6.55
N THR A 382 -0.24 -29.00 -6.89
CA THR A 382 -1.35 -29.34 -5.99
C THR A 382 -1.92 -30.73 -6.31
N LYS A 383 -2.22 -31.51 -5.27
CA LYS A 383 -2.76 -32.88 -5.39
C LYS A 383 -4.13 -33.08 -4.72
N ALA A 384 -4.63 -32.08 -4.00
CA ALA A 384 -5.86 -32.14 -3.21
C ALA A 384 -6.63 -30.80 -3.27
N ARG A 385 -7.80 -30.72 -2.60
CA ARG A 385 -8.59 -29.47 -2.50
C ARG A 385 -7.90 -28.35 -1.72
N GLY A 386 -7.03 -28.71 -0.78
CA GLY A 386 -6.25 -27.78 0.00
C GLY A 386 -4.86 -28.34 0.33
N LEU A 387 -4.04 -27.51 0.95
CA LEU A 387 -2.75 -27.95 1.48
C LEU A 387 -2.29 -27.09 2.66
N TYR A 388 -1.26 -27.59 3.33
CA TYR A 388 -0.44 -26.86 4.29
C TYR A 388 0.95 -26.72 3.71
N ILE A 389 1.54 -25.54 3.84
CA ILE A 389 2.96 -25.32 3.58
C ILE A 389 3.68 -25.45 4.91
N ALA A 390 4.79 -26.18 4.92
CA ALA A 390 5.62 -26.36 6.09
C ALA A 390 7.08 -26.05 5.77
N ILE A 391 7.74 -25.34 6.68
CA ILE A 391 9.15 -25.00 6.62
C ILE A 391 9.83 -25.73 7.76
N LYS A 392 10.86 -26.49 7.42
CA LYS A 392 11.67 -27.23 8.38
C LYS A 392 13.04 -26.59 8.52
N ASP A 393 13.39 -26.26 9.76
CA ASP A 393 14.75 -25.92 10.15
C ASP A 393 15.45 -27.14 10.77
N GLU A 394 16.68 -27.38 10.30
CA GLU A 394 17.56 -28.48 10.71
C GLU A 394 18.93 -27.97 11.22
N GLY A 395 19.04 -26.67 11.53
CA GLY A 395 20.29 -26.08 12.04
C GLY A 395 20.65 -24.69 11.51
N ALA A 396 19.71 -23.94 10.94
CA ALA A 396 19.94 -22.65 10.30
C ALA A 396 19.67 -21.46 11.25
N CYS A 397 20.30 -20.33 10.94
CA CYS A 397 19.99 -19.03 11.54
C CYS A 397 19.39 -18.12 10.47
N ILE A 398 18.07 -17.97 10.51
CA ILE A 398 17.27 -17.35 9.46
C ILE A 398 16.15 -16.47 10.04
N GLU A 399 15.85 -15.38 9.33
CA GLU A 399 14.68 -14.51 9.55
C GLU A 399 13.85 -14.45 8.27
N ILE A 400 12.61 -14.95 8.29
CA ILE A 400 11.69 -14.84 7.15
C ILE A 400 10.84 -13.58 7.32
N THR A 401 10.96 -12.66 6.37
CA THR A 401 10.32 -11.34 6.39
C THR A 401 9.03 -11.28 5.58
N ASN A 402 8.90 -12.12 4.55
CA ASN A 402 7.68 -12.22 3.76
C ASN A 402 7.59 -13.61 3.10
N ILE A 403 6.39 -14.17 3.07
CA ILE A 403 5.96 -15.34 2.33
C ILE A 403 4.68 -14.92 1.62
N THR A 404 4.72 -14.93 0.30
CA THR A 404 3.55 -14.70 -0.55
C THR A 404 3.29 -15.95 -1.36
N VAL A 405 2.07 -16.45 -1.31
CA VAL A 405 1.65 -17.64 -2.06
C VAL A 405 0.41 -17.30 -2.86
N GLY A 406 0.41 -17.62 -4.15
CA GLY A 406 -0.73 -17.39 -5.02
C GLY A 406 -0.78 -18.40 -6.16
N TYR A 407 -1.84 -18.34 -6.96
CA TYR A 407 -1.92 -19.09 -8.23
C TYR A 407 -2.19 -18.14 -9.38
N ASN A 408 -1.70 -18.52 -10.56
CA ASN A 408 -1.99 -17.80 -11.78
C ASN A 408 -3.34 -18.22 -12.35
N TYR A 409 -4.02 -17.28 -13.00
CA TYR A 409 -5.27 -17.52 -13.69
C TYR A 409 -5.38 -16.58 -14.87
N CYS A 410 -6.09 -17.01 -15.91
CA CYS A 410 -6.46 -16.15 -17.01
C CYS A 410 -7.75 -15.39 -16.63
N PRO A 411 -7.73 -14.04 -16.62
CA PRO A 411 -8.85 -13.26 -16.13
C PRO A 411 -10.07 -13.38 -17.04
N GLU A 412 -11.25 -13.15 -16.46
CA GLU A 412 -12.44 -12.86 -17.26
C GLU A 412 -12.20 -11.52 -17.96
N ARG A 413 -12.42 -11.49 -19.28
CA ARG A 413 -12.09 -10.40 -20.25
C ARG A 413 -10.82 -10.66 -21.07
N GLY A 414 -11.03 -11.01 -22.34
CA GLY A 414 -10.04 -10.87 -23.41
C GLY A 414 -10.26 -9.54 -24.14
N GLY A 415 -9.34 -9.15 -25.02
CA GLY A 415 -9.48 -7.93 -25.83
C GLY A 415 -10.62 -8.00 -26.87
N ASN A 416 -10.84 -6.91 -27.61
CA ASN A 416 -11.67 -6.88 -28.83
C ASN A 416 -13.15 -7.31 -28.68
N LEU A 417 -13.84 -6.83 -27.63
CA LEU A 417 -15.22 -7.23 -27.30
C LEU A 417 -15.39 -8.74 -27.10
N VAL A 418 -14.32 -9.48 -26.82
CA VAL A 418 -14.40 -10.92 -26.53
C VAL A 418 -14.31 -11.13 -25.03
N ILE A 419 -15.29 -11.82 -24.48
CA ILE A 419 -15.26 -12.30 -23.11
C ILE A 419 -14.92 -13.78 -23.10
N PHE A 420 -13.81 -14.12 -22.44
CA PHE A 420 -13.50 -15.48 -22.03
C PHE A 420 -13.86 -15.65 -20.56
N PRO A 421 -14.32 -16.83 -20.13
CA PRO A 421 -14.55 -17.11 -18.72
C PRO A 421 -13.24 -17.03 -17.93
N ARG A 422 -13.31 -16.74 -16.63
CA ARG A 422 -12.15 -16.87 -15.74
C ARG A 422 -11.68 -18.33 -15.72
N THR A 423 -10.44 -18.58 -16.14
CA THR A 423 -9.89 -19.93 -16.24
C THR A 423 -8.63 -20.06 -15.41
N LEU A 424 -8.55 -21.11 -14.58
CA LEU A 424 -7.35 -21.39 -13.79
C LEU A 424 -6.19 -21.74 -14.72
N ALA A 425 -5.00 -21.22 -14.44
CA ALA A 425 -3.83 -21.53 -15.25
C ALA A 425 -3.51 -23.04 -15.17
N PRO A 426 -3.16 -23.68 -16.29
CA PRO A 426 -2.72 -25.07 -16.30
C PRO A 426 -1.37 -25.23 -15.59
N LEU A 427 -1.02 -26.48 -15.28
CA LEU A 427 0.26 -26.82 -14.66
C LEU A 427 1.45 -26.41 -15.55
N ASN A 428 1.31 -26.55 -16.87
CA ASN A 428 2.32 -26.21 -17.86
C ASN A 428 1.67 -25.81 -19.19
N ASP A 429 2.43 -25.16 -20.07
CA ASP A 429 1.92 -24.68 -21.36
C ASP A 429 1.58 -25.80 -22.35
N THR A 430 2.04 -27.04 -22.12
CA THR A 430 1.71 -28.21 -22.94
C THR A 430 0.33 -28.79 -22.60
N THR A 431 -0.18 -28.54 -21.39
CA THR A 431 -1.55 -28.89 -20.96
C THR A 431 -2.49 -27.68 -21.03
N SER A 432 -2.33 -26.85 -22.06
CA SER A 432 -3.07 -25.60 -22.23
C SER A 432 -4.58 -25.81 -22.21
N VAL A 433 -5.31 -24.98 -21.46
CA VAL A 433 -6.78 -25.04 -21.42
C VAL A 433 -7.34 -24.18 -22.54
N ARG A 434 -8.07 -24.81 -23.46
CA ARG A 434 -8.80 -24.11 -24.54
C ARG A 434 -10.18 -23.73 -24.05
N GLU A 435 -10.53 -22.46 -24.21
CA GLU A 435 -11.83 -21.92 -23.89
C GLU A 435 -12.46 -21.25 -25.11
N ILE A 436 -13.78 -21.35 -25.17
CA ILE A 436 -14.59 -20.69 -26.19
C ILE A 436 -15.14 -19.41 -25.57
N GLY A 437 -14.76 -18.28 -26.15
CA GLY A 437 -15.25 -16.97 -25.75
C GLY A 437 -16.55 -16.61 -26.47
N ASN A 438 -17.19 -15.55 -25.98
CA ASN A 438 -18.37 -14.95 -26.57
C ASN A 438 -18.13 -13.45 -26.81
N CYS A 439 -19.01 -12.83 -27.59
CA CYS A 439 -19.03 -11.38 -27.65
C CYS A 439 -19.55 -10.81 -26.32
N SER A 440 -18.84 -9.81 -25.79
CA SER A 440 -19.19 -9.14 -24.53
C SER A 440 -20.43 -8.25 -24.65
N ASP A 441 -20.85 -7.93 -25.88
CA ASP A 441 -22.00 -7.08 -26.19
C ASP A 441 -23.02 -7.87 -27.02
N ILE A 442 -24.29 -7.71 -26.71
CA ILE A 442 -25.40 -8.39 -27.40
C ILE A 442 -25.55 -7.94 -28.86
N ASN A 443 -25.13 -6.71 -29.18
CA ASN A 443 -25.16 -6.16 -30.54
C ASN A 443 -23.82 -6.34 -31.26
N ALA A 444 -22.98 -7.27 -30.79
CA ALA A 444 -21.74 -7.66 -31.44
C ALA A 444 -21.80 -9.12 -31.87
N GLU A 445 -21.21 -9.42 -33.02
CA GLU A 445 -21.11 -10.76 -33.57
C GLU A 445 -19.67 -11.07 -33.99
N SER A 446 -19.31 -12.35 -33.92
CA SER A 446 -18.05 -12.84 -34.46
C SER A 446 -18.34 -13.68 -35.69
N GLN A 447 -17.51 -13.50 -36.72
CA GLN A 447 -17.55 -14.32 -37.93
C GLN A 447 -16.68 -15.58 -37.82
N GLU A 448 -15.76 -15.59 -36.86
CA GLU A 448 -14.83 -16.70 -36.61
C GLU A 448 -15.00 -17.25 -35.18
N ALA A 449 -14.51 -18.47 -34.95
CA ALA A 449 -14.52 -19.06 -33.62
C ALA A 449 -13.64 -18.26 -32.66
N LEU A 450 -14.22 -17.82 -31.55
CA LEU A 450 -13.52 -17.08 -30.50
C LEU A 450 -12.80 -18.06 -29.57
N VAL A 451 -11.61 -18.51 -29.97
CA VAL A 451 -10.84 -19.49 -29.19
C VAL A 451 -9.68 -18.80 -28.46
N GLY A 452 -9.65 -18.97 -27.15
CA GLY A 452 -8.58 -18.53 -26.26
C GLY A 452 -7.88 -19.72 -25.63
N VAL A 453 -6.56 -19.65 -25.51
CA VAL A 453 -5.74 -20.66 -24.85
C VAL A 453 -5.15 -20.05 -23.59
N CYS A 454 -5.52 -20.57 -22.42
CA CYS A 454 -4.97 -20.11 -21.15
C CYS A 454 -3.60 -20.75 -20.90
N LEU A 455 -2.58 -19.91 -20.71
CA LEU A 455 -1.20 -20.32 -20.45
C LEU A 455 -0.94 -20.48 -18.95
N SER A 456 0.10 -21.23 -18.59
CA SER A 456 0.50 -21.47 -17.20
C SER A 456 0.91 -20.17 -16.46
N SER A 457 1.32 -19.14 -17.21
CA SER A 457 1.57 -17.79 -16.70
C SER A 457 0.30 -17.03 -16.28
N GLY A 458 -0.89 -17.54 -16.58
CA GLY A 458 -2.15 -16.80 -16.41
C GLY A 458 -2.40 -15.78 -17.53
N GLU A 459 -1.66 -15.86 -18.64
CA GLU A 459 -1.90 -15.04 -19.82
C GLU A 459 -2.81 -15.77 -20.83
N TRP A 460 -3.67 -15.00 -21.49
CA TRP A 460 -4.45 -15.48 -22.62
C TRP A 460 -3.62 -15.44 -23.91
N ASN A 461 -3.54 -16.56 -24.60
CA ASN A 461 -3.11 -16.65 -25.99
C ASN A 461 -4.35 -16.78 -26.87
N ILE A 462 -4.76 -15.67 -27.47
CA ILE A 462 -6.01 -15.55 -28.25
C ILE A 462 -5.65 -15.49 -29.73
N SER A 463 -6.41 -16.21 -30.57
CA SER A 463 -6.26 -16.09 -32.02
C SER A 463 -6.46 -14.65 -32.46
N LYS A 464 -5.62 -14.12 -33.35
CA LYS A 464 -5.78 -12.75 -33.89
C LYS A 464 -7.15 -12.48 -34.50
N ASN A 465 -7.77 -13.53 -35.05
CA ASN A 465 -9.07 -13.41 -35.69
C ASN A 465 -10.23 -13.53 -34.70
N ALA A 466 -9.96 -13.91 -33.44
CA ALA A 466 -10.97 -13.95 -32.40
C ALA A 466 -11.29 -12.52 -31.94
N LYS A 467 -12.19 -11.87 -32.69
CA LYS A 467 -12.69 -10.52 -32.44
C LYS A 467 -14.19 -10.47 -32.67
N CYS A 468 -14.86 -9.66 -31.88
CA CYS A 468 -16.27 -9.35 -32.09
C CYS A 468 -16.41 -7.97 -32.75
N LEU A 469 -17.32 -7.89 -33.71
CA LEU A 469 -17.62 -6.66 -34.45
C LEU A 469 -19.07 -6.26 -34.17
N CYS A 470 -19.33 -4.96 -34.05
CA CYS A 470 -20.69 -4.48 -33.92
C CYS A 470 -21.52 -4.86 -35.14
N GLN A 471 -22.75 -5.31 -34.90
CA GLN A 471 -23.71 -5.63 -35.93
C GLN A 471 -24.06 -4.39 -36.76
N LYS A 472 -24.58 -4.62 -37.96
CA LYS A 472 -25.00 -3.53 -38.86
C LYS A 472 -26.00 -2.60 -38.16
N GLY A 473 -25.72 -1.30 -38.19
CA GLY A 473 -26.53 -0.29 -37.50
C GLY A 473 -26.05 0.04 -36.09
N TYR A 474 -24.97 -0.57 -35.62
CA TYR A 474 -24.31 -0.26 -34.34
C TYR A 474 -22.86 0.17 -34.57
N GLU A 475 -22.36 1.11 -33.76
CA GLU A 475 -20.98 1.57 -33.76
C GLU A 475 -20.28 1.29 -32.42
N LEU A 476 -18.98 1.00 -32.49
CA LEU A 476 -18.15 0.72 -31.32
C LEU A 476 -17.78 2.03 -30.61
N THR A 477 -18.38 2.26 -29.44
CA THR A 477 -18.09 3.45 -28.61
C THR A 477 -17.71 3.05 -27.18
N ASP A 478 -18.67 2.49 -26.46
CA ASP A 478 -18.55 1.89 -25.13
C ASP A 478 -19.55 0.73 -25.12
N GLY A 479 -19.13 -0.38 -25.75
CA GLY A 479 -20.03 -1.35 -26.34
C GLY A 479 -20.55 -0.93 -27.72
N CYS A 480 -21.43 -1.75 -28.29
CA CYS A 480 -22.05 -1.54 -29.58
C CYS A 480 -23.36 -0.76 -29.42
N LYS A 481 -23.35 0.53 -29.83
CA LYS A 481 -24.50 1.45 -29.69
C LYS A 481 -25.14 1.75 -31.04
N GLY A 482 -26.48 1.79 -31.07
CA GLY A 482 -27.24 2.00 -32.30
C GLY A 482 -26.99 3.39 -32.92
N ILE A 483 -26.87 3.42 -34.24
CA ILE A 483 -26.68 4.63 -35.04
C ILE A 483 -28.05 5.28 -35.26
N ILE A 484 -28.28 6.45 -34.64
CA ILE A 484 -29.47 7.27 -34.91
C ILE A 484 -29.22 8.09 -36.19
N ILE A 485 -29.85 7.68 -37.28
CA ILE A 485 -29.82 8.45 -38.53
C ILE A 485 -30.95 9.47 -38.47
N TYR A 486 -30.61 10.74 -38.23
CA TYR A 486 -31.54 11.84 -38.45
C TYR A 486 -31.67 12.05 -39.96
N ALA A 487 -32.80 11.62 -40.53
CA ALA A 487 -33.18 12.02 -41.88
C ALA A 487 -33.38 13.55 -41.90
N ARG A 488 -32.66 14.24 -42.80
CA ARG A 488 -32.89 15.66 -43.11
C ARG A 488 -33.83 15.79 -44.28
#